data_AF-A0A6P3J6W6-F1
#
_entry.id   AF-A0A6P3J6W6-F1
#
_cell.length_a   1.000
_cell.length_b   1.000
_cell.length_c   1.000
_cell.angle_alpha   90.00
_cell.angle_beta   90.00
_cell.angle_gamma   90.00
#
_symmetry.space_group_name_H-M   'P 1'
#
loop_
_entity.id
_entity.type
_entity.pdbx_description
1 polymer ?
#
loop_
_entity_poly.entity_id
_entity_poly.type
_entity_poly.pdbx_seq_one_letter_code
_entity_poly.pdbx_strand_id
1 'polypeptide(L)'
;LGLECDWSCVAAVVSEQQERAFTLGLAGLLGDGVFNFGELLMHPVLESLRDTDRQWLIDTLYAFNSGNVERFQTLKTAWGQQPDLAANEAQLLRKIQLLCLMEMTFTRPANHRQLTFEEIARSAKITVNEVCGLDSGLQPRASL
;
A
#
# COMPACT_ATOMS: atom_id res chain seq x y z
N LEU A 1 -42.94 -18.30 22.20
CA LEU A 1 -42.05 -17.23 22.70
C LEU A 1 -40.63 -17.76 22.65
N GLY A 2 -39.78 -17.31 21.72
CA GLY A 2 -38.35 -17.69 21.75
C GLY A 2 -37.58 -17.83 20.43
N LEU A 3 -37.92 -17.12 19.36
CA LEU A 3 -37.10 -17.09 18.13
C LEU A 3 -36.93 -15.65 17.59
N GLU A 4 -36.59 -14.73 18.49
CA GLU A 4 -36.18 -13.35 18.15
C GLU A 4 -34.79 -13.11 18.75
N CYS A 5 -33.78 -13.89 18.32
CA CYS A 5 -32.40 -13.67 18.73
C CYS A 5 -31.50 -13.55 17.50
N ASP A 6 -30.64 -12.53 17.53
CA ASP A 6 -29.26 -12.50 17.02
C ASP A 6 -28.89 -11.62 15.81
N TRP A 7 -29.83 -11.10 15.02
CA TRP A 7 -29.45 -10.30 13.83
C TRP A 7 -28.74 -8.96 14.15
N SER A 8 -29.15 -8.27 15.21
CA SER A 8 -28.59 -6.96 15.55
C SER A 8 -27.19 -7.05 16.19
N CYS A 9 -26.92 -8.09 16.96
CA CYS A 9 -25.61 -8.32 17.60
C CYS A 9 -24.57 -8.78 16.56
N VAL A 10 -24.95 -9.69 15.66
CA VAL A 10 -24.06 -10.17 14.59
C VAL A 10 -23.72 -9.04 13.61
N ALA A 11 -24.70 -8.23 13.22
CA ALA A 11 -24.45 -7.08 12.34
C ALA A 11 -23.50 -6.04 12.98
N ALA A 12 -23.63 -5.77 14.28
CA ALA A 12 -22.78 -4.82 15.00
C ALA A 12 -21.31 -5.29 15.11
N VAL A 13 -21.09 -6.59 15.31
CA VAL A 13 -19.73 -7.17 15.37
C VAL A 13 -19.06 -7.12 14.00
N VAL A 14 -19.80 -7.38 12.91
CA VAL A 14 -19.27 -7.32 11.54
C VAL A 14 -18.92 -5.88 11.15
N SER A 15 -19.73 -4.88 11.52
CA SER A 15 -19.42 -3.49 11.23
C SER A 15 -18.20 -2.99 12.00
N GLU A 16 -18.04 -3.40 13.27
CA GLU A 16 -16.87 -3.03 14.07
C GLU A 16 -15.58 -3.67 13.53
N GLN A 17 -15.65 -4.93 13.09
CA GLN A 17 -14.50 -5.60 12.47
C GLN A 17 -14.07 -4.90 11.17
N GLN A 18 -15.02 -4.52 10.32
CA GLN A 18 -14.75 -3.78 9.08
C GLN A 18 -14.14 -2.40 9.37
N GLU A 19 -14.66 -1.67 10.36
CA GLU A 19 -14.12 -0.37 10.74
C GLU A 19 -12.68 -0.47 11.26
N ARG A 20 -12.40 -1.47 12.09
CA ARG A 20 -11.03 -1.76 12.56
C ARG A 20 -10.10 -2.15 11.41
N ALA A 21 -10.55 -3.01 10.49
CA ALA A 21 -9.80 -3.40 9.30
C ALA A 21 -9.45 -2.18 8.44
N PHE A 22 -10.43 -1.30 8.24
CA PHE A 22 -10.28 -0.10 7.44
C PHE A 22 -9.29 0.88 8.07
N THR A 23 -9.42 1.11 9.38
CA THR A 23 -8.50 1.96 10.16
C THR A 23 -7.07 1.40 10.12
N LEU A 24 -6.91 0.08 10.25
CA LEU A 24 -5.62 -0.58 10.20
C LEU A 24 -4.94 -0.42 8.82
N GLY A 25 -5.69 -0.60 7.73
CA GLY A 25 -5.17 -0.42 6.37
C GLY A 25 -4.75 1.03 6.10
N LEU A 26 -5.57 2.00 6.52
CA LEU A 26 -5.24 3.43 6.44
C LEU A 26 -3.99 3.79 7.25
N ALA A 27 -3.89 3.31 8.49
CA ALA A 27 -2.72 3.52 9.33
C ALA A 27 -1.45 2.92 8.70
N GLY A 28 -1.55 1.76 8.04
CA GLY A 28 -0.42 1.18 7.31
C GLY A 28 0.01 2.02 6.10
N LEU A 29 -0.95 2.57 5.35
CA LEU A 29 -0.67 3.43 4.18
C LEU A 29 -0.04 4.76 4.59
N LEU A 30 -0.63 5.45 5.57
CA LEU A 30 -0.18 6.75 6.07
C LEU A 30 0.99 6.68 7.04
N GLY A 31 1.24 5.52 7.65
CA GLY A 31 2.30 5.32 8.61
C GLY A 31 3.69 5.50 7.98
N ASP A 32 4.50 6.35 8.58
CA ASP A 32 5.90 6.51 8.18
C ASP A 32 6.71 5.25 8.51
N GLY A 33 7.58 4.83 7.60
CA GLY A 33 8.46 3.67 7.79
C GLY A 33 7.80 2.30 7.63
N VAL A 34 6.50 2.23 7.31
CA VAL A 34 5.80 0.96 7.07
C VAL A 34 5.90 0.57 5.59
N PHE A 35 6.72 -0.44 5.28
CA PHE A 35 6.93 -0.93 3.92
C PHE A 35 6.54 -2.41 3.72
N ASN A 36 6.36 -3.16 4.81
CA ASN A 36 6.07 -4.59 4.77
C ASN A 36 4.55 -4.84 4.80
N PHE A 37 3.89 -4.64 3.66
CA PHE A 37 2.44 -4.87 3.53
C PHE A 37 2.06 -6.35 3.42
N GLY A 38 3.02 -7.24 3.14
CA GLY A 38 2.78 -8.67 2.97
C GLY A 38 2.16 -9.34 4.20
N GLU A 39 2.71 -9.09 5.40
CA GLU A 39 2.17 -9.63 6.65
C GLU A 39 0.75 -9.09 6.94
N LEU A 40 0.54 -7.80 6.68
CA LEU A 40 -0.75 -7.16 6.84
C LEU A 40 -1.80 -7.77 5.89
N LEU A 41 -1.44 -8.03 4.63
CA LEU A 41 -2.30 -8.66 3.62
C LEU A 41 -2.68 -10.10 3.97
N MET A 42 -1.91 -10.80 4.80
CA MET A 42 -2.23 -12.15 5.28
C MET A 42 -3.16 -12.14 6.49
N HIS A 43 -3.43 -10.98 7.11
CA HIS A 43 -4.27 -10.91 8.29
C HIS A 43 -5.76 -11.08 7.91
N PRO A 44 -6.50 -12.04 8.52
CA PRO A 44 -7.90 -12.32 8.18
C PRO A 44 -8.86 -11.16 8.48
N VAL A 45 -8.37 -10.10 9.12
CA VAL A 45 -9.17 -8.90 9.41
C VAL A 45 -9.49 -8.15 8.12
N LEU A 46 -8.58 -8.17 7.14
CA LEU A 46 -8.79 -7.53 5.84
C LEU A 46 -9.76 -8.30 4.95
N GLU A 47 -9.98 -9.60 5.20
CA GLU A 47 -10.98 -10.37 4.44
C GLU A 47 -12.40 -9.85 4.69
N SER A 48 -12.67 -9.25 5.86
CA SER A 48 -13.96 -8.63 6.17
C SER A 48 -14.30 -7.44 5.26
N LEU A 49 -13.30 -6.85 4.59
CA LEU A 49 -13.45 -5.75 3.64
C LEU A 49 -13.61 -6.23 2.19
N ARG A 50 -13.43 -7.53 1.89
CA ARG A 50 -13.64 -8.07 0.55
C ARG A 50 -15.13 -8.05 0.21
N ASP A 51 -15.45 -7.82 -1.06
CA ASP A 51 -16.82 -7.75 -1.57
C ASP A 51 -17.67 -6.63 -0.92
N THR A 52 -17.01 -5.62 -0.33
CA THR A 52 -17.63 -4.41 0.22
C THR A 52 -17.29 -3.17 -0.59
N ASP A 53 -17.93 -2.05 -0.26
CA ASP A 53 -17.60 -0.71 -0.78
C ASP A 53 -16.15 -0.27 -0.48
N ARG A 54 -15.47 -0.94 0.46
CA ARG A 54 -14.09 -0.65 0.89
C ARG A 54 -13.03 -1.55 0.26
N GLN A 55 -13.40 -2.40 -0.71
CA GLN A 55 -12.46 -3.30 -1.38
C GLN A 55 -11.26 -2.56 -2.02
N TRP A 56 -11.45 -1.31 -2.46
CA TRP A 56 -10.39 -0.47 -3.00
C TRP A 56 -9.19 -0.32 -2.05
N LEU A 57 -9.39 -0.41 -0.74
CA LEU A 57 -8.31 -0.34 0.25
C LEU A 57 -7.40 -1.56 0.14
N ILE A 58 -7.97 -2.76 -0.02
CA ILE A 58 -7.24 -4.00 -0.23
C ILE A 58 -6.45 -3.93 -1.54
N ASP A 59 -7.10 -3.48 -2.62
CA ASP A 59 -6.46 -3.31 -3.93
C ASP A 59 -5.29 -2.32 -3.87
N THR A 60 -5.44 -1.25 -3.09
CA THR A 60 -4.39 -0.26 -2.85
C THR A 60 -3.23 -0.89 -2.08
N LEU A 61 -3.49 -1.65 -1.02
CA LEU A 61 -2.46 -2.38 -0.26
C LEU A 61 -1.69 -3.37 -1.15
N TYR A 62 -2.36 -4.08 -2.06
CA TYR A 62 -1.69 -4.93 -3.05
C TYR A 62 -0.83 -4.14 -4.04
N ALA A 63 -1.27 -2.95 -4.47
CA ALA A 63 -0.47 -2.07 -5.31
C ALA A 63 0.81 -1.61 -4.60
N PHE A 64 0.73 -1.28 -3.30
CA PHE A 64 1.89 -0.95 -2.48
C PHE A 64 2.82 -2.16 -2.30
N ASN A 65 2.28 -3.34 -1.97
CA ASN A 65 3.08 -4.54 -1.77
C ASN A 65 3.87 -4.96 -3.02
N SER A 66 3.30 -4.74 -4.21
CA SER A 66 3.96 -5.04 -5.49
C SER A 66 4.74 -3.86 -6.09
N GLY A 67 4.77 -2.71 -5.41
CA GLY A 67 5.39 -1.49 -5.93
C GLY A 67 4.80 -1.01 -7.27
N ASN A 68 3.53 -1.31 -7.55
CA ASN A 68 2.90 -1.00 -8.82
C ASN A 68 2.27 0.41 -8.79
N VAL A 69 3.07 1.39 -9.22
CA VAL A 69 2.67 2.81 -9.26
C VAL A 69 1.47 3.05 -10.19
N GLU A 70 1.38 2.32 -11.29
CA GLU A 70 0.30 2.46 -12.27
C GLU A 70 -1.04 2.03 -11.68
N ARG A 71 -1.08 0.88 -10.99
CA ARG A 71 -2.30 0.41 -10.29
C ARG A 71 -2.72 1.36 -9.18
N PHE A 72 -1.77 1.98 -8.48
CA PHE A 72 -2.10 3.01 -7.50
C PHE A 72 -2.75 4.25 -8.14
N GLN A 73 -2.26 4.70 -9.30
CA GLN A 73 -2.84 5.83 -10.01
C GLN A 73 -4.25 5.53 -10.54
N THR A 74 -4.52 4.32 -11.03
CA THR A 74 -5.88 3.95 -11.51
C THR A 74 -6.91 3.91 -10.37
N LEU A 75 -6.48 3.56 -9.16
CA LEU A 75 -7.35 3.53 -7.97
C LEU A 75 -7.63 4.91 -7.38
N LYS A 76 -7.04 6.00 -7.93
CA LYS A 76 -7.18 7.37 -7.41
C LYS A 76 -8.62 7.86 -7.34
N THR A 77 -9.47 7.40 -8.24
CA THR A 77 -10.90 7.72 -8.23
C THR A 77 -11.60 7.23 -6.96
N ALA A 78 -11.13 6.11 -6.38
CA ALA A 78 -11.65 5.53 -5.15
C ALA A 78 -10.91 6.05 -3.91
N TRP A 79 -9.59 5.85 -3.82
CA TRP A 79 -8.83 6.25 -2.62
C TRP A 79 -8.75 7.77 -2.45
N GLY A 80 -8.85 8.54 -3.52
CA GLY A 80 -8.84 10.01 -3.49
C GLY A 80 -10.11 10.61 -2.88
N GLN A 81 -11.18 9.84 -2.70
CA GLN A 81 -12.35 10.28 -1.94
C GLN A 81 -12.07 10.32 -0.43
N GLN A 82 -11.05 9.59 0.04
CA GLN A 82 -10.67 9.60 1.44
C GLN A 82 -9.78 10.81 1.74
N PRO A 83 -10.22 11.74 2.62
CA PRO A 83 -9.52 13.00 2.85
C PRO A 83 -8.10 12.80 3.39
N ASP A 84 -7.88 11.80 4.24
CA ASP A 84 -6.57 11.53 4.82
C ASP A 84 -5.53 11.11 3.76
N LEU A 85 -5.96 10.32 2.77
CA LEU A 85 -5.11 9.89 1.66
C LEU A 85 -4.88 11.02 0.66
N ALA A 86 -5.93 11.78 0.35
CA ALA A 86 -5.82 12.94 -0.54
C ALA A 86 -4.88 14.02 0.02
N ALA A 87 -4.94 14.29 1.33
CA ALA A 87 -4.05 15.24 2.00
C ALA A 87 -2.57 14.80 1.97
N ASN A 88 -2.32 13.49 1.95
CA ASN A 88 -0.98 12.90 1.97
C ASN A 88 -0.58 12.28 0.61
N GLU A 89 -1.22 12.67 -0.49
CA GLU A 89 -1.00 12.07 -1.82
C GLU A 89 0.49 12.06 -2.22
N ALA A 90 1.19 13.19 -2.01
CA ALA A 90 2.60 13.30 -2.36
C ALA A 90 3.49 12.31 -1.57
N GLN A 91 3.18 12.11 -0.28
CA GLN A 91 3.89 11.15 0.57
C GLN A 91 3.62 9.71 0.12
N LEU A 92 2.36 9.38 -0.20
CA LEU A 92 1.96 8.06 -0.70
C LEU A 92 2.62 7.73 -2.04
N LEU A 93 2.68 8.69 -2.97
CA LEU A 93 3.39 8.55 -4.24
C LEU A 93 4.88 8.26 -4.03
N ARG A 94 5.53 9.02 -3.14
CA ARG A 94 6.94 8.78 -2.80
C ARG A 94 7.15 7.39 -2.21
N LYS A 95 6.23 6.96 -1.33
CA LYS A 95 6.28 5.66 -0.65
C LYS A 95 6.14 4.50 -1.63
N ILE A 96 5.20 4.55 -2.57
CA ILE A 96 5.05 3.48 -3.58
C ILE A 96 6.22 3.45 -4.58
N GLN A 97 6.82 4.59 -4.92
CA GLN A 97 8.03 4.63 -5.75
C GLN A 97 9.22 3.93 -5.06
N LEU A 98 9.38 4.12 -3.75
CA LEU A 98 10.39 3.41 -2.97
C LEU A 98 10.13 1.90 -2.94
N LEU A 99 8.87 1.48 -2.80
CA LEU A 99 8.48 0.06 -2.88
C LEU A 99 8.73 -0.53 -4.27
N CYS A 100 8.46 0.22 -5.33
CA CYS A 100 8.80 -0.16 -6.69
C CYS A 100 10.31 -0.43 -6.83
N LEU A 101 11.15 0.45 -6.30
CA LEU A 101 12.59 0.27 -6.32
C LEU A 101 13.03 -0.96 -5.54
N MET A 102 12.50 -1.15 -4.33
CA MET A 102 12.78 -2.33 -3.50
C MET A 102 12.43 -3.61 -4.25
N GLU A 103 11.22 -3.72 -4.80
CA GLU A 103 10.76 -4.90 -5.54
C GLU A 103 11.62 -5.20 -6.78
N MET A 104 12.02 -4.16 -7.52
CA MET A 104 12.95 -4.29 -8.66
C MET A 104 14.32 -4.82 -8.25
N THR A 105 14.81 -4.47 -7.05
CA THR A 105 16.09 -4.98 -6.54
C THR A 105 15.99 -6.42 -6.02
N PHE A 106 14.87 -6.79 -5.40
CA PHE A 106 14.64 -8.13 -4.85
C PHE A 106 14.39 -9.20 -5.92
N THR A 107 13.70 -8.85 -7.01
CA THR A 107 13.35 -9.78 -8.10
C THR A 107 14.53 -10.12 -9.01
N ARG A 108 15.62 -9.34 -8.98
CA ARG A 108 16.80 -9.59 -9.82
C ARG A 108 17.74 -10.63 -9.22
N PRO A 109 18.23 -11.59 -10.02
CA PRO A 109 19.25 -12.53 -9.57
C PRO A 109 20.54 -11.79 -9.18
N ALA A 110 21.25 -12.30 -8.17
CA ALA A 110 22.40 -11.65 -7.52
C ALA A 110 23.52 -11.18 -8.48
N ASN A 111 23.56 -11.76 -9.68
CA ASN A 111 24.60 -11.55 -10.68
C ASN A 111 24.35 -10.31 -11.57
N HIS A 112 23.15 -9.69 -11.51
CA HIS A 112 22.75 -8.54 -12.33
C HIS A 112 21.95 -7.49 -11.53
N ARG A 113 22.49 -7.03 -10.39
CA ARG A 113 21.84 -6.01 -9.54
C ARG A 113 22.02 -4.56 -9.99
N GLN A 114 22.68 -4.32 -11.12
CA GLN A 114 22.78 -2.97 -11.67
C GLN A 114 21.44 -2.59 -12.31
N LEU A 115 20.82 -1.52 -11.79
CA LEU A 115 19.63 -0.89 -12.34
C LEU A 115 20.07 0.42 -13.01
N THR A 116 19.63 0.65 -14.25
CA THR A 116 19.87 1.97 -14.87
C THR A 116 18.81 2.96 -14.40
N PHE A 117 19.15 4.25 -14.39
CA PHE A 117 18.19 5.27 -14.00
C PHE A 117 16.97 5.32 -14.93
N GLU A 118 17.12 4.97 -16.21
CA GLU A 118 16.03 4.89 -17.17
C GLU A 118 15.05 3.75 -16.86
N GLU A 119 15.56 2.61 -16.40
CA GLU A 119 14.71 1.49 -15.97
C GLU A 119 13.90 1.86 -14.72
N ILE A 120 14.55 2.49 -13.74
CA ILE A 120 13.89 2.94 -12.51
C ILE A 120 12.85 4.01 -12.83
N ALA A 121 13.21 5.02 -13.64
CA ALA A 121 12.32 6.09 -14.07
C ALA A 121 11.05 5.55 -14.75
N ARG A 122 11.20 4.55 -15.62
CA ARG A 122 10.07 3.91 -16.33
C ARG A 122 9.13 3.17 -15.38
N SER A 123 9.67 2.39 -14.45
CA SER A 123 8.87 1.57 -13.52
C SER A 123 8.21 2.41 -12.44
N ALA A 124 8.94 3.36 -11.86
CA ALA A 124 8.45 4.26 -10.81
C ALA A 124 7.61 5.44 -11.36
N LYS A 125 7.49 5.57 -12.69
CA LYS A 125 6.75 6.62 -13.41
C LYS A 125 7.21 8.04 -13.02
N ILE A 126 8.52 8.24 -12.99
CA ILE A 126 9.17 9.51 -12.65
C ILE A 126 10.24 9.86 -13.68
N THR A 127 10.72 11.09 -13.64
CA THR A 127 11.85 11.52 -14.45
C THR A 127 13.18 11.00 -13.88
N VAL A 128 14.18 10.85 -14.74
CA VAL A 128 15.55 10.43 -14.32
C VAL A 128 16.13 11.35 -13.24
N ASN A 129 15.80 12.64 -13.27
CA ASN A 129 16.25 13.60 -12.25
C ASN A 129 15.64 13.30 -10.86
N GLU A 130 14.37 12.88 -10.82
CA GLU A 130 13.70 12.48 -9.57
C GLU A 130 14.22 11.15 -9.02
N VAL A 131 14.72 10.26 -9.89
CA VAL A 131 15.39 9.02 -9.48
C VAL A 131 16.65 9.33 -8.66
N CYS A 132 17.44 10.32 -9.08
CA CYS A 132 18.61 10.75 -8.30
C CYS A 132 18.21 11.25 -6.90
N GLY A 133 17.05 11.92 -6.78
CA GLY A 133 16.45 12.30 -5.51
C GLY A 133 15.92 11.14 -4.66
N LEU A 134 15.53 10.01 -5.26
CA LEU A 134 15.18 8.76 -4.55
C LEU A 134 16.41 8.09 -3.95
N ASP A 135 17.46 7.93 -4.76
CA ASP A 135 18.69 7.27 -4.36
C ASP A 135 19.43 8.03 -3.24
N SER A 136 19.44 9.37 -3.30
CA SER A 136 20.03 10.20 -2.25
C SER A 136 19.26 10.16 -0.91
N GLY A 137 17.97 9.78 -0.91
CA GLY A 137 17.22 9.47 0.31
C GLY A 137 17.45 8.04 0.83
N LEU A 138 18.05 7.18 0.02
CA LEU A 138 18.39 5.79 0.30
C LEU A 138 19.86 5.61 0.74
N GLN A 139 20.50 6.67 1.25
CA GLN A 139 21.88 6.54 1.72
C GLN A 139 21.99 5.36 2.70
N PRO A 140 22.95 4.44 2.47
CA PRO A 140 23.11 3.26 3.30
C PRO A 140 23.56 3.69 4.70
N ARG A 141 22.63 3.68 5.66
CA ARG A 141 23.00 3.46 7.05
C ARG A 141 23.41 1.99 7.19
N ALA A 142 24.70 1.77 7.02
CA ALA A 142 25.55 0.78 7.70
C ALA A 142 26.59 0.25 6.71
N SER A 143 27.78 0.83 6.79
CA SER A 143 29.01 0.06 6.65
C SER A 143 29.02 -1.03 7.75
N LEU A 144 29.14 -2.29 7.33
CA LEU A 144 29.74 -3.37 8.12
C LEU A 144 30.76 -4.06 7.21
#